data_AF-A0AAW1N6N3-F1
#
_entry.id   AF-A0AAW1N6N3-F1
#
_cell.length_a   1.000
_cell.length_b   1.000
_cell.length_c   1.000
_cell.angle_alpha   90.00
_cell.angle_beta   90.00
_cell.angle_gamma   90.00
#
_symmetry.space_group_name_H-M   'P 1'
#
loop_
_entity.id
_entity.type
_entity.pdbx_description
1 polymer ?
#
loop_
_entity_poly.entity_id
_entity_poly.type
_entity_poly.pdbx_seq_one_letter_code
_entity_poly.pdbx_strand_id
1 'polypeptide(L)'
;MGNGFYGFMEQTQMIFGGMFSYCLQSPFTERYGSPISSMYLQLGNDVLHGPVTGMMSTPIFRNQIRNRKAYFLSLEDISVGSRRLEIHPYVFAIKDGGSGGFVID
;
A
#
# COMPACT_ATOMS: atom_id res chain seq x y z
N MET A 1 1.80 -9.65 -1.99
CA MET A 1 0.32 -9.69 -2.04
C MET A 1 -0.14 -8.97 -3.29
N GLY A 2 -0.16 -9.60 -4.47
CA GLY A 2 -0.47 -8.87 -5.71
C GLY A 2 -1.96 -8.56 -5.88
N ASN A 3 -2.30 -7.43 -6.49
CA ASN A 3 -3.69 -7.00 -6.78
C ASN A 3 -4.18 -7.56 -8.14
N GLY A 4 -4.04 -8.86 -8.35
CA GLY A 4 -4.40 -9.53 -9.61
C GLY A 4 -5.15 -10.83 -9.42
N PHE A 5 -5.70 -11.37 -10.51
CA PHE A 5 -6.55 -12.58 -10.50
C PHE A 5 -5.90 -13.80 -9.84
N TYR A 6 -4.58 -13.95 -10.01
CA TYR A 6 -3.80 -15.02 -9.40
C TYR A 6 -3.09 -14.59 -8.11
N GLY A 7 -3.36 -13.39 -7.60
CA GLY A 7 -2.82 -12.92 -6.33
C GLY A 7 -3.45 -13.67 -5.16
N PHE A 8 -2.64 -13.94 -4.12
CA PHE A 8 -3.08 -14.69 -2.94
C PHE A 8 -4.39 -14.13 -2.33
N MET A 9 -4.51 -12.80 -2.23
CA MET A 9 -5.72 -12.18 -1.69
C MET A 9 -6.95 -12.39 -2.56
N GLU A 10 -6.80 -12.35 -3.88
CA GLU A 10 -7.93 -12.60 -4.79
C GLU A 10 -8.36 -14.07 -4.74
N GLN A 11 -7.40 -14.99 -4.63
CA GLN A 11 -7.70 -16.42 -4.51
C GLN A 11 -8.35 -16.80 -3.17
N THR A 12 -8.08 -16.04 -2.11
CA THR A 12 -8.56 -16.34 -0.74
C THR A 12 -9.65 -15.38 -0.25
N GLN A 13 -10.12 -14.47 -1.11
CA GLN A 13 -11.11 -13.45 -0.73
C GLN A 13 -12.42 -14.05 -0.18
N MET A 14 -12.85 -15.20 -0.69
CA MET A 14 -14.06 -15.88 -0.23
C MET A 14 -13.93 -16.43 1.21
N ILE A 15 -12.70 -16.58 1.71
CA ILE A 15 -12.40 -17.09 3.05
C ILE A 15 -12.10 -15.93 4.00
N PHE A 16 -11.30 -14.96 3.57
CA PHE A 16 -10.77 -13.88 4.43
C PHE A 16 -11.32 -12.48 4.09
N GLY A 17 -12.35 -12.37 3.25
CA GLY A 17 -12.99 -11.09 2.91
C GLY A 17 -12.16 -10.14 2.04
N GLY A 18 -11.00 -10.57 1.55
CA GLY A 18 -10.19 -9.79 0.61
C GLY A 18 -9.36 -8.68 1.26
N MET A 19 -9.33 -8.59 2.59
CA MET A 19 -8.57 -7.59 3.34
C MET A 19 -7.33 -8.19 4.03
N PHE A 20 -6.27 -7.39 4.12
CA PHE A 20 -5.05 -7.74 4.84
C PHE A 20 -4.36 -6.50 5.40
N SER A 21 -3.55 -6.68 6.44
CA SER A 21 -2.60 -5.67 6.92
C SER A 21 -1.24 -6.31 7.15
N TYR A 22 -0.19 -5.53 6.96
CA TYR A 22 1.16 -5.94 7.31
C TYR A 22 1.84 -4.90 8.20
N CYS A 23 2.70 -5.40 9.10
CA CYS A 23 3.63 -4.58 9.86
C CYS A 23 5.05 -5.11 9.57
N LEU A 24 5.77 -4.40 8.70
CA LEU A 24 7.13 -4.76 8.31
C LEU A 24 8.14 -4.16 9.27
N GLN A 25 9.20 -4.91 9.56
CA GLN A 25 10.35 -4.39 10.27
C GLN A 25 11.44 -3.94 9.30
N SER A 26 12.23 -2.94 9.72
CA SER A 26 13.45 -2.58 8.99
C SER A 26 14.47 -3.72 9.09
N PRO A 27 15.10 -4.15 7.99
CA PRO A 27 16.15 -5.17 8.01
C PRO A 27 17.41 -4.71 8.74
N PHE A 28 17.50 -3.44 9.13
CA PHE A 28 18.64 -2.85 9.85
C PHE A 28 18.40 -2.71 11.35
N THR A 29 17.31 -3.24 11.92
CA THR A 29 17.01 -3.16 13.36
C THR A 29 18.14 -3.72 14.24
N GLU A 30 18.83 -4.76 13.78
CA GLU A 30 20.01 -5.32 14.46
C GLU A 30 21.15 -4.31 14.60
N ARG A 31 21.36 -3.44 13.60
CA ARG A 31 22.45 -2.44 13.62
C ARG A 31 22.28 -1.38 14.70
N TYR A 32 21.07 -1.22 15.22
CA TYR A 32 20.74 -0.22 16.24
C TYR A 32 20.49 -0.85 17.62
N GLY A 33 20.86 -2.12 17.82
CA GLY A 33 20.77 -2.80 19.12
C GLY A 33 19.34 -3.10 19.58
N SER A 34 18.35 -2.99 18.69
CA SER A 34 16.96 -3.33 18.99
C SER A 34 16.71 -4.81 18.67
N PRO A 35 16.06 -5.58 19.56
CA PRO A 35 15.72 -6.96 19.27
C PRO A 35 14.80 -7.04 18.05
N ILE A 36 15.08 -7.98 17.14
CA ILE A 36 14.18 -8.28 16.02
C ILE A 36 12.85 -8.72 16.63
N SER A 37 11.77 -8.00 16.31
CA SER A 37 10.43 -8.41 16.70
C SER A 37 9.74 -9.09 15.53
N SER A 38 8.75 -9.93 15.81
CA SER A 38 8.01 -10.61 14.75
C SER A 38 7.37 -9.61 13.80
N MET A 39 7.49 -9.86 12.50
CA MET A 39 6.68 -9.21 11.49
C MET A 39 5.31 -9.86 11.45
N TYR A 40 4.26 -9.08 11.18
CA TYR A 40 2.90 -9.58 11.15
C TYR A 40 2.28 -9.39 9.78
N LEU A 41 1.60 -10.42 9.31
CA LEU A 41 0.64 -10.37 8.22
C LEU A 41 -0.67 -10.90 8.76
N GLN A 42 -1.69 -10.05 8.79
CA GLN A 42 -3.04 -10.41 9.22
C GLN A 42 -3.94 -10.40 7.99
N LEU A 43 -4.82 -11.39 7.90
CA LEU A 43 -5.77 -11.59 6.81
C LEU A 43 -7.16 -11.62 7.42
N GLY A 44 -8.13 -10.95 6.82
CA GLY A 44 -9.49 -10.95 7.36
C GLY A 44 -10.10 -9.56 7.50
N ASN A 45 -11.39 -9.55 7.80
CA ASN A 45 -12.12 -8.33 8.14
C ASN A 45 -11.84 -7.87 9.58
N ASP A 46 -11.28 -8.75 10.40
CA ASP A 46 -10.84 -8.54 11.77
C ASP A 46 -9.49 -7.82 11.87
N VAL A 47 -8.81 -7.60 10.75
CA VAL A 47 -7.59 -6.77 10.62
C VAL A 47 -7.73 -5.39 11.29
N LEU A 48 -8.95 -4.87 11.40
CA LEU A 48 -9.27 -3.65 12.15
C LEU A 48 -9.55 -3.97 13.63
N HIS A 49 -8.59 -4.55 14.34
CA HIS A 49 -8.73 -4.74 15.80
C HIS A 49 -8.42 -3.44 16.55
N GLY A 50 -9.48 -2.69 16.83
CA GLY A 50 -9.50 -1.57 17.76
C GLY A 50 -9.66 -0.20 17.09
N PRO A 51 -10.09 0.84 17.82
CA PRO A 51 -10.09 2.21 17.33
C PRO A 51 -8.62 2.64 17.19
N VAL A 52 -8.01 2.37 16.04
CA VAL A 52 -6.69 2.89 15.70
C VAL A 52 -6.87 4.40 15.56
N THR A 53 -6.70 5.10 16.68
CA THR A 53 -6.94 6.53 16.77
C THR A 53 -5.94 7.20 15.82
N GLY A 54 -6.44 7.87 14.77
CA GLY A 54 -5.59 8.46 13.73
C GLY A 54 -5.36 7.59 12.48
N MET A 55 -6.09 6.48 12.30
CA MET A 55 -6.08 5.78 11.01
C MET A 55 -6.70 6.65 9.92
N MET A 56 -5.94 6.83 8.83
CA MET A 56 -6.39 7.53 7.63
C MET A 56 -6.54 6.52 6.50
N SER A 57 -7.53 6.72 5.64
CA SER A 57 -7.75 5.89 4.46
C SER A 57 -7.68 6.74 3.19
N THR A 58 -7.26 6.10 2.11
CA THR A 58 -7.27 6.65 0.77
C THR A 58 -7.75 5.57 -0.19
N PRO A 59 -8.48 5.92 -1.27
CA PRO A 59 -8.86 4.94 -2.29
C PRO A 59 -7.65 4.25 -2.91
N ILE A 60 -7.79 2.95 -3.16
CA ILE A 60 -6.84 2.14 -3.93
C ILE A 60 -7.42 1.96 -5.34
N PHE A 61 -6.58 2.17 -6.35
CA PHE A 61 -6.96 2.05 -7.75
C PHE A 61 -6.33 0.83 -8.42
N ARG A 62 -7.02 0.30 -9.43
CA ARG A 62 -6.51 -0.73 -10.34
C ARG A 62 -6.25 -0.08 -11.71
N ASN A 63 -5.02 -0.16 -12.20
CA ASN A 63 -4.69 0.30 -13.56
C ASN A 63 -5.11 -0.78 -14.57
N GLN A 64 -6.33 -0.64 -15.08
CA GLN A 64 -6.95 -1.61 -16.00
C GLN A 64 -6.30 -1.61 -17.40
N ILE A 65 -5.74 -0.48 -17.84
CA ILE A 65 -5.25 -0.27 -19.22
C ILE A 65 -4.03 -1.15 -19.52
N ARG A 66 -3.10 -1.28 -18.57
CA ARG A 66 -1.88 -2.11 -18.72
C ARG A 66 -1.91 -3.41 -17.92
N ASN A 67 -3.06 -3.78 -17.38
CA ASN A 67 -3.22 -4.97 -16.53
C ASN A 67 -2.18 -5.04 -15.37
N ARG A 68 -1.77 -3.89 -14.83
CA ARG A 68 -0.75 -3.83 -13.77
C ARG A 68 -1.37 -4.29 -12.44
N LYS A 69 -0.81 -5.36 -11.87
CA LYS A 69 -1.32 -6.03 -10.66
C LYS A 69 -0.77 -5.44 -9.36
N ALA A 70 -0.73 -4.10 -9.28
CA ALA A 70 -0.24 -3.34 -8.13
C ALA A 70 -1.40 -2.61 -7.41
N TYR A 71 -1.15 -2.15 -6.19
CA TYR A 71 -2.06 -1.24 -5.48
C TYR A 71 -1.65 0.19 -5.80
N PHE A 72 -2.47 0.89 -6.60
CA PHE A 72 -2.21 2.29 -6.95
C PHE A 72 -2.87 3.24 -5.97
N LEU A 73 -2.20 4.36 -5.69
CA LEU A 73 -2.72 5.47 -4.90
C LEU A 73 -2.75 6.74 -5.75
N SER A 74 -3.61 7.69 -5.36
CA SER A 74 -3.58 9.05 -5.88
C SER A 74 -2.67 9.91 -5.00
N LEU A 75 -1.42 10.11 -5.42
CA LEU A 75 -0.51 11.02 -4.73
C LEU A 75 -0.64 12.43 -5.31
N GLU A 76 -0.99 13.38 -4.45
CA GLU A 76 -1.17 14.78 -4.85
C GLU A 76 0.12 15.60 -4.76
N ASP A 77 0.89 15.41 -3.69
CA ASP A 77 2.12 16.16 -3.45
C ASP A 77 3.05 15.47 -2.43
N ILE A 78 4.27 15.99 -2.28
CA ILE A 78 5.29 15.54 -1.34
C ILE A 78 5.84 16.76 -0.59
N SER A 79 5.98 16.64 0.73
CA SER A 79 6.66 17.63 1.56
C SER A 79 7.90 17.03 2.23
N VAL A 80 8.95 17.83 2.37
CA VAL A 80 10.16 17.48 3.12
C VAL A 80 10.30 18.49 4.26
N GLY A 81 10.10 18.02 5.50
CA GLY A 81 9.91 18.91 6.64
C GLY A 81 8.65 19.77 6.44
N SER A 82 8.81 21.09 6.55
CA SER A 82 7.72 22.05 6.29
C SER A 82 7.66 22.57 4.85
N ARG A 83 8.51 22.07 3.95
CA ARG A 83 8.60 22.56 2.57
C ARG A 83 7.90 21.60 1.62
N ARG A 84 6.85 22.08 0.96
CA ARG A 84 6.20 21.43 -0.18
C ARG A 84 7.14 21.43 -1.39
N LEU A 85 7.29 20.30 -2.06
CA LEU A 85 8.08 20.21 -3.28
C LEU A 85 7.21 20.69 -4.46
N GLU A 86 7.76 21.52 -5.33
CA GLU A 86 7.03 22.03 -6.50
C GLU A 86 7.05 20.98 -7.64
N ILE A 87 6.48 19.81 -7.38
CA ILE A 87 6.38 18.72 -8.36
C ILE A 87 5.01 18.80 -9.03
N HIS A 88 5.00 18.85 -10.36
CA HIS A 88 3.75 18.89 -11.11
C HIS A 88 2.93 17.59 -10.86
N PRO A 89 1.65 17.66 -10.44
CA PRO A 89 0.86 16.46 -10.06
C PRO A 89 0.76 15.40 -11.15
N TYR A 90 0.81 15.80 -12.41
CA TYR A 90 0.83 14.90 -13.58
C TYR A 90 2.03 13.93 -13.62
N VAL A 91 3.07 14.16 -12.80
CA VAL A 91 4.16 13.20 -12.60
C VAL A 91 3.65 11.91 -11.93
N PHE A 92 2.70 12.02 -11.01
CA PHE A 92 2.15 10.89 -10.25
C PHE A 92 0.88 10.30 -10.86
N ALA A 93 0.24 11.00 -11.80
CA ALA A 93 -1.01 10.56 -12.42
C ALA A 93 -0.85 9.27 -13.25
N ILE A 94 -1.90 8.45 -13.26
CA ILE A 94 -2.08 7.40 -14.27
C ILE A 94 -2.57 8.09 -15.54
N LYS A 95 -1.79 8.03 -16.61
CA LYS A 95 -2.07 8.69 -17.90
C LYS A 95 -2.98 7.81 -18.77
N ASP A 96 -3.56 8.39 -19.81
CA ASP A 96 -4.48 7.71 -20.74
C ASP A 96 -3.91 6.42 -21.37
N GLY A 97 -2.58 6.32 -21.49
CA GLY A 97 -1.88 5.10 -21.94
C GLY A 97 -1.56 4.07 -20.83
N GLY A 98 -2.09 4.25 -19.61
CA GLY A 98 -1.83 3.43 -18.43
C GLY A 98 -0.41 3.54 -17.87
N SER A 99 0.35 4.56 -18.25
CA SER A 99 1.70 4.84 -17.71
C SER A 99 1.62 5.80 -16.51
N GLY A 100 2.71 5.92 -15.74
CA GLY A 100 2.70 6.69 -14.49
C GLY A 100 2.02 5.94 -13.34
N GLY A 101 1.47 6.71 -12.40
CA GLY A 101 0.88 6.19 -11.16
C GLY A 101 1.88 6.16 -10.00
N PHE A 102 1.33 6.12 -8.78
CA PHE A 102 2.06 5.87 -7.55
C PHE A 102 1.60 4.53 -6.96
N VAL A 103 2.52 3.68 -6.51
CA VAL A 103 2.22 2.29 -6.11
C VAL A 103 2.76 1.95 -4.73
N ILE A 104 2.09 1.03 -4.06
CA ILE A 104 2.61 0.30 -2.90
C ILE A 104 3.27 -0.99 -3.42
N ASP A 105 4.51 -1.25 -3.01
CA ASP A 105 5.29 -2.46 -3.30
C ASP A 105 5.89 -3.04 -2.02
#